data_AF-A0A270NR71-F1
#
_entry.id   AF-A0A270NR71-F1
#
_cell.length_a   1.000
_cell.length_b   1.000
_cell.length_c   1.000
_cell.angle_alpha   90.00
_cell.angle_beta   90.00
_cell.angle_gamma   90.00
#
_symmetry.space_group_name_H-M   'P 1'
#
loop_
_entity.id
_entity.type
_entity.pdbx_description
1 polymer ?
#
loop_
_entity_poly.entity_id
_entity_poly.type
_entity_poly.pdbx_seq_one_letter_code
_entity_poly.pdbx_strand_id
1 'polypeptide(L)'
;MPKVRCAAAVMAGLVLAGCATLGGDMIVRVSGSVPPGQGDVRALDCELSMLGEGEGVVSSKPVGSTFSVPMMVVAGPEPQSYQFAVECRDGRSFAPKPVQISSRRSYARDLNLGELQER
;
A
#
# COMPACT_ATOMS: atom_id res chain seq x y z
N MET A 1 -45.88 -45.22 28.41
CA MET A 1 -44.96 -44.08 28.18
C MET A 1 -44.13 -43.91 29.43
N PRO A 2 -42.81 -44.12 29.36
CA PRO A 2 -41.90 -42.97 29.36
C PRO A 2 -40.73 -43.17 28.38
N LYS A 3 -40.34 -42.11 27.66
CA LYS A 3 -39.10 -42.07 26.87
C LYS A 3 -38.19 -41.05 27.51
N VAL A 4 -37.28 -41.53 28.35
CA VAL A 4 -36.10 -40.78 28.77
C VAL A 4 -35.25 -40.59 27.52
N ARG A 5 -35.25 -39.38 26.98
CA ARG A 5 -34.35 -39.01 25.88
C ARG A 5 -33.13 -38.38 26.53
N CYS A 6 -32.05 -39.18 26.57
CA CYS A 6 -30.72 -38.72 26.95
C CYS A 6 -30.36 -37.47 26.14
N ALA A 7 -30.02 -36.40 26.85
CA ALA A 7 -29.38 -35.23 26.29
C ALA A 7 -28.05 -35.67 25.66
N ALA A 8 -27.88 -35.41 24.37
CA ALA A 8 -26.58 -35.48 23.69
C ALA A 8 -26.23 -34.07 23.23
N ALA A 9 -25.52 -33.35 24.10
CA ALA A 9 -24.74 -32.20 23.71
C ALA A 9 -23.52 -32.69 22.92
N VAL A 10 -23.36 -32.26 21.67
CA VAL A 10 -22.07 -32.36 20.96
C VAL A 10 -21.86 -31.10 20.11
N MET A 11 -21.05 -30.22 20.72
CA MET A 11 -19.97 -29.43 20.12
C MET A 11 -20.30 -28.50 18.95
N ALA A 12 -20.32 -27.22 19.32
CA ALA A 12 -19.97 -26.09 18.48
C ALA A 12 -18.71 -26.39 17.65
N GLY A 13 -18.86 -26.57 16.35
CA GLY A 13 -17.78 -26.43 15.40
C GLY A 13 -17.59 -24.95 15.11
N LEU A 14 -16.72 -24.27 15.86
CA LEU A 14 -16.12 -23.02 15.39
C LEU A 14 -15.46 -23.33 14.05
N VAL A 15 -16.10 -22.93 12.96
CA VAL A 15 -15.39 -22.71 11.70
C VAL A 15 -14.61 -21.41 11.89
N LEU A 16 -13.50 -21.50 12.64
CA LEU A 16 -12.39 -20.58 12.47
C LEU A 16 -11.77 -20.91 11.12
N ALA A 17 -12.46 -20.54 10.04
CA ALA A 17 -11.81 -20.29 8.78
C ALA A 17 -10.89 -19.10 9.06
N GLY A 18 -9.66 -19.42 9.49
CA GLY A 18 -8.59 -18.44 9.50
C GLY A 18 -8.56 -17.87 8.10
N CYS A 19 -8.85 -16.57 7.98
CA CYS A 19 -8.57 -15.82 6.78
C CYS A 19 -7.05 -15.90 6.59
N ALA A 20 -6.56 -16.94 5.91
CA ALA A 20 -5.23 -16.94 5.37
C ALA A 20 -5.25 -15.87 4.29
N THR A 21 -4.92 -14.65 4.65
CA THR A 21 -4.56 -13.61 3.70
C THR A 21 -3.32 -14.12 2.99
N LEU A 22 -3.52 -14.87 1.90
CA LEU A 22 -2.47 -15.29 0.97
C LEU A 22 -1.99 -14.03 0.24
N GLY A 23 -1.31 -13.15 0.96
CA GLY A 23 -0.52 -12.04 0.44
C GLY A 23 0.93 -12.49 0.34
N GLY A 24 1.58 -12.22 -0.79
CA GLY A 24 3.01 -12.41 -0.95
C GLY A 24 3.71 -11.08 -1.13
N ASP A 25 5.00 -11.04 -0.81
CA ASP A 25 5.83 -9.87 -1.10
C ASP A 25 5.92 -9.69 -2.62
N MET A 26 5.51 -8.51 -3.08
CA MET A 26 5.57 -8.11 -4.46
C MET A 26 6.41 -6.84 -4.59
N ILE A 27 7.31 -6.81 -5.56
CA ILE A 27 8.04 -5.60 -5.92
C ILE A 27 7.22 -4.86 -6.98
N VAL A 28 6.93 -3.59 -6.71
CA VAL A 28 6.33 -2.64 -7.66
C VAL A 28 7.34 -1.54 -7.98
N ARG A 29 7.31 -1.02 -9.19
CA ARG A 29 8.08 0.14 -9.61
C ARG A 29 7.16 1.35 -9.56
N VAL A 30 7.48 2.32 -8.72
CA VAL A 30 6.72 3.55 -8.55
C VAL A 30 7.44 4.67 -9.27
N SER A 31 6.76 5.34 -10.20
CA SER A 31 7.28 6.46 -10.95
C SER A 31 6.41 7.70 -10.84
N GLY A 32 7.00 8.87 -10.99
CA GLY A 32 6.29 10.13 -10.99
C GLY A 32 7.23 11.33 -11.10
N SER A 33 6.65 12.51 -11.04
CA SER A 33 7.39 13.76 -11.01
C SER A 33 6.83 14.74 -9.98
N VAL A 34 7.74 15.48 -9.35
CA VAL A 34 7.45 16.57 -8.42
C VAL A 34 7.60 17.89 -9.20
N PRO A 35 6.59 18.78 -9.20
CA PRO A 35 6.71 20.06 -9.87
C PRO A 35 7.82 20.93 -9.24
N PRO A 36 8.55 21.72 -10.06
CA PRO A 36 9.63 22.56 -9.57
C PRO A 36 9.11 23.57 -8.55
N GLY A 37 9.84 23.75 -7.45
CA GLY A 37 9.52 24.76 -6.45
C GLY A 37 9.98 26.16 -6.88
N GLN A 38 9.49 27.20 -6.20
CA GLN A 38 9.92 28.59 -6.41
C GLN A 38 11.35 28.88 -5.89
N GLY A 39 12.02 27.90 -5.28
CA GLY A 39 13.36 28.02 -4.74
C GLY A 39 14.43 27.53 -5.72
N ASP A 40 15.53 28.29 -5.82
CA ASP A 40 16.71 27.96 -6.61
C ASP A 40 17.56 26.88 -5.91
N VAL A 41 17.08 25.63 -5.85
CA VAL A 41 17.92 24.51 -5.43
C VAL A 41 17.48 23.25 -6.17
N ARG A 42 18.45 22.64 -6.85
CA ARG A 42 18.50 21.26 -7.32
C ARG A 42 17.54 20.36 -6.54
N ALA A 43 16.62 19.73 -7.26
CA ALA A 43 15.54 18.87 -6.74
C ALA A 43 16.00 17.57 -6.07
N LEU A 44 16.88 17.65 -5.08
CA LEU A 44 17.61 16.54 -4.49
C LEU A 44 17.45 16.60 -2.98
N ASP A 45 16.30 16.12 -2.47
CA ASP A 45 16.09 15.61 -1.10
C ASP A 45 14.58 15.42 -0.86
N CYS A 46 13.88 14.68 -1.73
CA CYS A 46 12.51 14.26 -1.46
C CYS A 46 12.49 12.79 -1.07
N GLU A 47 11.55 12.40 -0.21
CA GLU A 47 11.32 11.02 0.21
C GLU A 47 9.95 10.58 -0.29
N LEU A 48 9.92 9.46 -1.01
CA LEU A 48 8.70 8.77 -1.38
C LEU A 48 8.35 7.77 -0.28
N SER A 49 7.21 7.96 0.36
CA SER A 49 6.70 7.11 1.43
C SER A 49 5.47 6.34 0.97
N MET A 50 5.44 5.05 1.30
CA MET A 50 4.26 4.21 1.19
C MET A 50 3.57 4.14 2.55
N LEU A 51 2.28 4.50 2.59
CA LEU A 51 1.47 4.49 3.80
C LEU A 51 0.57 3.23 3.82
N GLY A 52 0.50 2.59 4.98
CA GLY A 52 -0.35 1.43 5.23
C GLY A 52 -1.77 1.80 5.65
N GLU A 53 -2.58 0.78 5.97
CA GLU A 53 -3.90 0.96 6.59
C GLU A 53 -3.72 1.57 7.99
N GLY A 54 -3.85 2.90 8.10
CA GLY A 54 -3.60 3.66 9.34
C GLY A 54 -2.56 4.78 9.23
N GLU A 55 -2.19 5.18 8.02
CA GLU A 55 -1.29 6.34 7.74
C GLU A 55 0.16 6.20 8.24
N GLY A 56 0.52 5.07 8.87
CA GLY A 56 1.91 4.76 9.21
C GLY A 56 2.76 4.49 7.97
N VAL A 57 3.98 5.02 7.95
CA VAL A 57 4.97 4.76 6.89
C VAL A 57 5.41 3.31 6.96
N VAL A 58 5.12 2.55 5.91
CA VAL A 58 5.51 1.14 5.76
C VAL A 58 6.90 1.02 5.12
N SER A 59 7.23 1.95 4.22
CA SER A 59 8.54 2.04 3.58
C SER A 59 8.75 3.46 3.03
N SER A 60 9.99 3.95 3.04
CA SER A 60 10.37 5.18 2.33
C SER A 60 11.59 4.98 1.43
N LYS A 61 11.75 5.84 0.43
CA LYS A 61 12.94 5.90 -0.43
C LYS A 61 13.26 7.35 -0.84
N PRO A 62 14.54 7.73 -0.90
CA PRO A 62 14.93 9.01 -1.46
C PRO A 62 14.64 9.03 -2.97
N VAL A 63 14.08 10.13 -3.43
CA VAL A 63 13.71 10.39 -4.81
C VAL A 63 14.09 11.81 -5.24
N GLY A 64 14.41 11.98 -6.52
CA GLY A 64 14.58 13.29 -7.14
C GLY A 64 13.26 13.84 -7.70
N SER A 65 13.32 14.99 -8.39
CA SER A 65 12.16 15.58 -9.08
C SER A 65 11.46 14.64 -10.06
N THR A 66 12.18 13.72 -10.68
CA THR A 66 11.61 12.65 -11.50
C THR A 66 12.18 11.34 -11.00
N PHE A 67 11.32 10.35 -10.76
CA PHE A 67 11.73 9.12 -10.12
C PHE A 67 11.07 7.89 -10.73
N SER A 68 11.74 6.75 -10.58
CA SER A 68 11.26 5.41 -10.88
C SER A 68 11.97 4.43 -9.97
N VAL A 69 11.39 4.17 -8.80
CA VAL A 69 12.04 3.39 -7.73
C VAL A 69 11.24 2.11 -7.42
N PRO A 70 11.92 0.99 -7.15
CA PRO A 70 11.25 -0.23 -6.70
C PRO A 70 10.80 -0.09 -5.24
N MET A 71 9.60 -0.52 -4.90
CA MET A 71 9.08 -0.61 -3.53
C MET A 71 8.46 -1.99 -3.30
N MET A 72 8.55 -2.49 -2.08
CA MET A 72 7.99 -3.77 -1.68
C MET A 72 6.60 -3.54 -1.08
N VAL A 73 5.63 -4.35 -1.50
CA VAL A 73 4.23 -4.32 -1.03
C VAL A 73 3.75 -5.73 -0.75
N VAL A 74 2.76 -5.89 0.10
CA VAL A 74 2.15 -7.20 0.38
C VAL A 74 0.90 -7.34 -0.49
N ALA A 75 0.96 -8.11 -1.56
CA ALA A 75 -0.14 -8.21 -2.51
C ALA A 75 -0.81 -9.60 -2.46
N GLY A 76 -2.11 -9.60 -2.15
CA GLY A 76 -2.98 -10.76 -2.25
C GLY A 76 -3.68 -10.87 -3.62
N PRO A 77 -4.49 -11.93 -3.81
CA PRO A 77 -5.31 -12.09 -5.01
C PRO A 77 -6.40 -11.00 -5.13
N GLU A 78 -6.88 -10.49 -4.00
CA GLU A 78 -7.80 -9.35 -3.95
C GLU A 78 -7.02 -8.02 -4.02
N PRO A 79 -7.52 -7.00 -4.75
CA PRO A 79 -6.87 -5.69 -4.78
C PRO A 79 -6.89 -5.00 -3.42
N GLN A 80 -5.72 -4.57 -2.96
CA GLN A 80 -5.55 -3.76 -1.77
C GLN A 80 -5.16 -2.33 -2.15
N SER A 81 -5.65 -1.34 -1.40
CA SER A 81 -5.35 0.07 -1.63
C SER A 81 -4.08 0.47 -0.87
N TYR A 82 -3.12 1.02 -1.59
CA TYR A 82 -1.90 1.60 -1.04
C TYR A 82 -1.88 3.09 -1.30
N GLN A 83 -1.35 3.87 -0.36
CA GLN A 83 -1.16 5.31 -0.55
C GLN A 83 0.33 5.62 -0.67
N PHE A 84 0.67 6.50 -1.61
CA PHE A 84 2.04 6.98 -1.81
C PHE A 84 2.06 8.49 -1.66
N ALA A 85 2.92 8.98 -0.77
CA ALA A 85 3.14 10.40 -0.51
C ALA A 85 4.60 10.76 -0.81
N VAL A 86 4.84 12.00 -1.22
CA VAL A 86 6.20 12.54 -1.35
C VAL A 86 6.35 13.74 -0.42
N GLU A 87 7.41 13.73 0.37
CA GLU A 87 7.78 14.83 1.25
C GLU A 87 9.16 15.33 0.86
N CYS A 88 9.29 16.62 0.64
CA CYS A 88 10.55 17.25 0.28
C CYS A 88 11.13 18.00 1.47
N ARG A 89 12.46 18.07 1.53
CA ARG A 89 13.19 18.77 2.61
C ARG A 89 12.86 20.26 2.72
N ASP A 90 12.35 20.86 1.64
CA ASP A 90 11.84 22.24 1.61
C ASP A 90 10.48 22.40 2.33
N GLY A 91 9.93 21.32 2.90
CA GLY A 91 8.66 21.30 3.62
C GLY A 91 7.44 21.07 2.73
N ARG A 92 7.62 20.97 1.40
CA ARG A 92 6.50 20.66 0.50
C ARG A 92 6.12 19.20 0.64
N SER A 93 4.81 18.96 0.68
CA SER A 93 4.23 17.63 0.70
C SER A 93 3.28 17.48 -0.48
N PHE A 94 3.30 16.30 -1.09
CA PHE A 94 2.52 16.00 -2.27
C PHE A 94 1.48 14.94 -1.96
N ALA A 95 0.26 15.16 -2.47
CA ALA A 95 -0.93 14.47 -2.05
C ALA A 95 -0.85 12.94 -2.24
N PRO A 96 -1.38 12.16 -1.28
CA PRO A 96 -1.43 10.72 -1.38
C PRO A 96 -2.32 10.31 -2.55
N LYS A 97 -1.77 9.55 -3.51
CA LYS A 97 -2.59 8.88 -4.53
C LYS A 97 -2.87 7.45 -4.09
N PRO A 98 -4.15 7.06 -3.88
CA PRO A 98 -4.49 5.67 -3.66
C PRO A 98 -4.31 4.90 -4.97
N VAL A 99 -3.61 3.78 -4.89
CA VAL A 99 -3.44 2.85 -6.01
C VAL A 99 -3.84 1.45 -5.56
N GLN A 100 -4.55 0.74 -6.43
CA GLN A 100 -4.97 -0.63 -6.15
C GLN A 100 -3.93 -1.61 -6.68
N ILE A 101 -3.41 -2.44 -5.79
CA ILE A 101 -2.40 -3.45 -6.12
C ILE A 101 -2.98 -4.83 -5.84
N SER A 102 -2.81 -5.75 -6.80
CA SER A 102 -3.15 -7.17 -6.63
C SER A 102 -2.07 -8.02 -7.30
N SER A 103 -1.82 -9.21 -6.76
CA SER A 103 -0.84 -10.14 -7.34
C SER A 103 -1.26 -10.69 -8.70
N ARG A 104 -2.56 -10.63 -9.04
CA ARG A 104 -3.13 -11.13 -10.30
C ARG A 104 -2.89 -10.23 -11.51
N ARG A 105 -2.58 -8.94 -11.30
CA ARG A 105 -2.56 -7.95 -12.39
C ARG A 105 -1.13 -7.48 -12.63
N SER A 106 -0.59 -7.79 -13.82
CA SER A 106 0.78 -7.41 -14.20
C SER A 106 1.00 -5.90 -14.20
N TYR A 107 0.02 -5.11 -14.63
CA TYR A 107 0.11 -3.65 -14.64
C TYR A 107 0.20 -3.05 -13.22
N ALA A 108 -0.19 -3.78 -12.18
CA ALA A 108 -0.02 -3.33 -10.79
C ALA A 108 1.45 -3.37 -10.34
N ARG A 109 2.36 -3.86 -11.19
CA ARG A 109 3.81 -3.86 -10.96
C ARG A 109 4.46 -2.55 -11.38
N ASP A 110 3.87 -1.79 -12.29
CA ASP A 110 4.38 -0.48 -12.72
C ASP A 110 3.34 0.59 -12.40
N LEU A 111 3.62 1.39 -11.38
CA LEU A 111 2.70 2.38 -10.81
C LEU A 111 3.19 3.77 -11.19
N ASN A 112 2.50 4.41 -12.13
CA ASN A 112 2.79 5.78 -12.51
C ASN A 112 1.85 6.75 -11.78
N LEU A 113 2.40 7.53 -10.86
CA LEU A 113 1.69 8.57 -10.12
C LEU A 113 1.50 9.84 -10.96
N GLY A 114 2.19 9.95 -12.11
CA GLY A 114 2.21 11.13 -12.95
C GLY A 114 2.90 12.32 -12.28
N GLU A 115 2.49 13.52 -12.66
CA GLU A 115 2.86 14.73 -11.93
C GLU A 115 2.06 14.82 -10.62
N LEU A 116 2.76 15.06 -9.53
CA LEU A 116 2.18 15.14 -8.20
C LEU A 116 1.65 16.55 -7.91
N GLN A 117 0.53 16.63 -7.19
CA GLN A 117 -0.05 17.90 -6.73
C GLN A 117 0.35 18.15 -5.29
N GLU A 118 0.77 19.38 -5.00
CA GLU A 118 1.07 19.84 -3.65
C GLU A 118 -0.19 19.87 -2.79
N ARG A 119 -0.04 19.60 -1.49
CA ARG A 119 -1.14 19.53 -0.51
C ARG A 119 -1.31 20.82 0.27
#